data_AF-A0A7Y3HN99-F1
#
_entry.id   AF-A0A7Y3HN99-F1
#
_cell.length_a   1.000
_cell.length_b   1.000
_cell.length_c   1.000
_cell.angle_alpha   90.00
_cell.angle_beta   90.00
_cell.angle_gamma   90.00
#
_symmetry.space_group_name_H-M   'P 1'
#
loop_
_entity.id
_entity.type
_entity.pdbx_description
1 polymer ?
#
loop_
_entity_poly.entity_id
_entity_poly.type
_entity_poly.pdbx_seq_one_letter_code
_entity_poly.pdbx_strand_id
1 'polypeptide(L)'
;VKKWLRSSKDEDRIALDEYCFQFGEDYILGDDDWMPSDGLLKKANIKTGNTQSYLKYNKYIETADSLHKFFVRINDYKLKGTTSPLEFEKENIKNLILNQSKLTLIKEMELDAIENAIKKNEIEVFE
;
A
#
# COMPACT_ATOMS: atom_id res chain seq x y z
N VAL A 1 -20.76 -9.07 -14.17
CA VAL A 1 -20.10 -8.41 -13.02
C VAL A 1 -20.28 -9.15 -11.69
N LYS A 2 -21.45 -9.12 -11.02
CA LYS A 2 -21.60 -9.73 -9.67
C LYS A 2 -21.22 -11.21 -9.59
N LYS A 3 -21.57 -11.99 -10.61
CA LYS A 3 -21.22 -13.40 -10.74
C LYS A 3 -19.69 -13.58 -10.85
N TRP A 4 -19.06 -12.80 -11.72
CA TRP A 4 -17.61 -12.83 -11.93
C TRP A 4 -16.83 -12.41 -10.68
N LEU A 5 -17.27 -11.34 -10.02
CA LEU A 5 -16.66 -10.86 -8.76
C LEU A 5 -16.69 -11.93 -7.65
N ARG A 6 -17.73 -12.78 -7.61
CA ARG A 6 -17.87 -13.84 -6.61
C ARG A 6 -17.16 -15.14 -7.00
N SER A 7 -16.79 -15.29 -8.27
CA SER A 7 -16.12 -16.49 -8.76
C SER A 7 -14.63 -16.47 -8.41
N SER A 8 -14.04 -17.66 -8.39
CA SER A 8 -12.60 -17.87 -8.23
C SER A 8 -11.96 -18.46 -9.49
N LYS A 9 -12.72 -18.54 -10.61
CA LYS A 9 -12.22 -19.05 -11.89
C LYS A 9 -11.41 -17.98 -12.61
N ASP A 10 -10.30 -18.37 -13.22
CA ASP A 10 -9.46 -17.46 -14.01
C ASP A 10 -10.18 -16.83 -15.19
N GLU A 11 -11.02 -17.58 -15.90
CA GLU A 11 -11.85 -17.06 -17.00
C GLU A 11 -12.78 -15.93 -16.54
N ASP A 12 -13.39 -16.09 -15.36
CA ASP A 12 -14.28 -15.08 -14.79
C ASP A 12 -13.50 -13.84 -14.31
N ARG A 13 -12.24 -14.02 -13.89
CA ARG A 13 -11.34 -12.90 -13.52
C ARG A 13 -10.93 -12.09 -14.74
N ILE A 14 -10.57 -12.74 -15.84
CA ILE A 14 -10.23 -12.05 -17.11
C ILE A 14 -11.43 -11.26 -17.62
N ALA A 15 -12.62 -11.87 -17.62
CA ALA A 15 -13.85 -11.18 -18.04
C ALA A 15 -14.21 -10.00 -17.11
N LEU A 16 -13.89 -10.11 -15.81
CA LEU A 16 -14.09 -9.01 -14.86
C LEU A 16 -13.09 -7.86 -15.12
N ASP A 17 -11.83 -8.18 -15.38
CA ASP A 17 -10.80 -7.20 -15.69
C ASP A 17 -11.13 -6.42 -16.97
N GLU A 18 -11.51 -7.12 -18.04
CA GLU A 18 -11.92 -6.50 -19.29
C GLU A 18 -13.16 -5.60 -19.11
N TYR A 19 -14.14 -6.05 -18.31
CA TYR A 19 -15.30 -5.24 -17.98
C TYR A 19 -14.94 -3.98 -17.18
N CYS A 20 -14.06 -4.11 -16.18
CA CYS A 20 -13.58 -3.00 -15.38
C CYS A 20 -12.76 -2.02 -16.22
N PHE A 21 -11.97 -2.50 -17.18
CA PHE A 21 -11.24 -1.64 -18.11
C PHE A 21 -12.17 -0.84 -19.04
N GLN A 22 -13.26 -1.45 -19.51
CA GLN A 22 -14.20 -0.79 -20.43
C GLN A 22 -15.16 0.20 -19.75
N PHE A 23 -15.61 -0.12 -18.52
CA PHE A 23 -16.69 0.60 -17.85
C PHE A 23 -16.35 1.15 -16.47
N GLY A 24 -15.20 0.78 -15.91
CA GLY A 24 -14.77 1.21 -14.59
C GLY A 24 -14.12 2.58 -14.64
N GLU A 25 -14.67 3.52 -13.87
CA GLU A 25 -14.01 4.80 -13.62
C GLU A 25 -12.75 4.62 -12.76
N ASP A 26 -12.80 3.68 -11.82
CA ASP A 26 -11.68 3.27 -10.99
C ASP A 26 -11.90 1.81 -10.56
N TYR A 27 -10.85 1.00 -10.65
CA TYR A 27 -10.89 -0.39 -10.23
C TYR A 27 -9.52 -0.86 -9.72
N ILE A 28 -9.56 -1.79 -8.77
CA ILE A 28 -8.39 -2.49 -8.23
C ILE A 28 -8.78 -3.96 -8.16
N LEU A 29 -8.04 -4.82 -8.89
CA LEU A 29 -8.32 -6.25 -8.99
C LEU A 29 -7.12 -7.13 -8.58
N GLY A 30 -5.98 -6.53 -8.23
CA GLY A 30 -4.83 -7.28 -7.75
C GLY A 30 -5.13 -7.97 -6.43
N ASP A 31 -4.69 -9.23 -6.31
CA ASP A 31 -4.88 -10.04 -5.10
C ASP A 31 -3.99 -9.56 -3.93
N ASP A 32 -2.95 -8.77 -4.22
CA ASP A 32 -1.94 -8.28 -3.26
C ASP A 32 -2.10 -6.79 -2.89
N ASP A 33 -3.16 -6.13 -3.36
CA ASP A 33 -3.40 -4.71 -3.11
C ASP A 33 -4.08 -4.49 -1.75
N TRP A 34 -3.25 -4.26 -0.72
CA TRP A 34 -3.71 -3.87 0.60
C TRP A 34 -4.00 -2.38 0.66
N MET A 35 -5.15 -2.00 1.20
CA MET A 35 -5.50 -0.59 1.38
C MET A 35 -6.04 -0.29 2.79
N PRO A 36 -5.85 0.94 3.30
CA PRO A 36 -6.42 1.36 4.56
C PRO A 36 -7.95 1.26 4.55
N SER A 37 -8.52 0.69 5.61
CA SER A 37 -9.98 0.54 5.75
C SER A 37 -10.74 1.87 5.66
N ASP A 38 -10.22 2.95 6.24
CA ASP A 38 -10.81 4.29 6.15
C ASP A 38 -10.85 4.80 4.69
N GLY A 39 -9.82 4.52 3.91
CA GLY A 39 -9.75 4.85 2.48
C GLY A 39 -10.81 4.10 1.67
N LEU A 40 -10.96 2.80 1.92
CA LEU A 40 -12.00 1.98 1.30
C LEU A 40 -13.40 2.50 1.62
N LEU A 41 -13.70 2.78 2.89
CA LEU A 41 -15.01 3.27 3.32
C LEU A 41 -15.36 4.61 2.67
N LYS A 42 -14.39 5.52 2.57
CA LYS A 42 -14.57 6.81 1.91
C LYS A 42 -14.81 6.64 0.41
N LYS A 43 -14.05 5.77 -0.26
CA LYS A 43 -14.16 5.55 -1.71
C LYS A 43 -15.49 4.88 -2.09
N ALA A 44 -15.95 3.93 -1.29
CA ALA A 44 -17.21 3.21 -1.52
C ALA A 44 -18.44 3.89 -0.89
N ASN A 45 -18.30 5.12 -0.36
CA ASN A 45 -19.35 5.87 0.33
C ASN A 45 -20.06 5.08 1.46
N ILE A 46 -19.31 4.24 2.18
CA ILE A 46 -19.85 3.40 3.26
C ILE A 46 -19.77 4.18 4.58
N LYS A 47 -20.92 4.45 5.19
CA LYS A 47 -21.01 5.02 6.55
C LYS A 47 -21.29 3.90 7.55
N THR A 48 -20.29 3.54 8.35
CA THR A 48 -20.43 2.55 9.44
C THR A 48 -19.83 3.09 10.73
N GLY A 49 -20.51 2.85 11.86
CA GLY A 49 -20.00 3.20 13.19
C GLY A 49 -18.96 2.22 13.73
N ASN A 50 -18.86 1.02 13.15
CA ASN A 50 -17.88 0.00 13.54
C ASN A 50 -17.32 -0.69 12.29
N THR A 51 -16.25 -0.11 11.74
CA THR A 51 -15.55 -0.61 10.55
C THR A 51 -15.09 -2.06 10.71
N GLN A 52 -14.54 -2.41 11.87
CA GLN A 52 -13.99 -3.74 12.12
C GLN A 52 -15.05 -4.83 12.03
N SER A 53 -16.20 -4.63 12.68
CA SER A 53 -17.31 -5.57 12.59
C SER A 53 -17.89 -5.61 11.18
N TYR A 54 -17.99 -4.44 10.54
CA TYR A 54 -18.53 -4.34 9.19
C TYR A 54 -17.70 -5.12 8.16
N LEU A 55 -16.37 -4.97 8.17
CA LEU A 55 -15.48 -5.71 7.27
C LEU A 55 -15.47 -7.21 7.58
N LYS A 56 -15.63 -7.59 8.86
CA LYS A 56 -15.68 -9.00 9.28
C LYS A 56 -16.92 -9.73 8.76
N TYR A 57 -18.08 -9.07 8.77
CA TYR A 57 -19.35 -9.71 8.40
C TYR A 57 -19.72 -9.52 6.92
N ASN A 58 -19.19 -8.51 6.23
CA ASN A 58 -19.55 -8.20 4.85
C ASN A 58 -18.40 -8.52 3.88
N LYS A 59 -18.34 -9.75 3.37
CA LYS A 59 -17.35 -10.13 2.33
C LYS A 59 -17.63 -9.51 0.96
N TYR A 60 -18.89 -9.23 0.66
CA TYR A 60 -19.31 -8.59 -0.58
C TYR A 60 -20.14 -7.38 -0.23
N ILE A 61 -19.70 -6.22 -0.69
CA ILE A 61 -20.39 -4.96 -0.46
C ILE A 61 -20.78 -4.40 -1.82
N GLU A 62 -22.04 -3.99 -1.92
CA GLU A 62 -22.59 -3.29 -3.06
C GLU A 62 -23.22 -2.00 -2.53
N THR A 63 -22.66 -0.87 -2.96
CA THR A 63 -23.20 0.45 -2.65
C THR A 63 -23.40 1.22 -3.94
N ALA A 64 -24.31 2.18 -3.92
CA ALA A 64 -24.56 3.05 -5.04
C ALA A 64 -24.77 4.47 -4.53
N ASP A 65 -24.32 5.43 -5.32
CA ASP A 65 -24.67 6.83 -5.18
C ASP A 65 -25.49 7.24 -6.42
N SER A 66 -25.83 8.52 -6.51
CA SER A 66 -26.63 9.12 -7.57
C SER A 66 -26.00 8.92 -8.96
N LEU A 67 -24.68 8.81 -9.04
CA LEU A 67 -23.92 8.73 -10.30
C LEU A 67 -23.20 7.39 -10.50
N HIS A 68 -22.84 6.69 -9.43
CA HIS A 68 -21.92 5.55 -9.49
C HIS A 68 -22.40 4.34 -8.71
N LYS A 69 -21.97 3.15 -9.13
CA LYS A 69 -22.15 1.89 -8.40
C LYS A 69 -20.78 1.34 -8.01
N PHE A 70 -20.66 0.95 -6.75
CA PHE A 70 -19.44 0.41 -6.17
C PHE A 70 -19.64 -1.06 -5.86
N PHE A 71 -18.68 -1.87 -6.27
CA PHE A 71 -18.62 -3.29 -5.98
C PHE A 71 -17.31 -3.60 -5.27
N VAL A 72 -17.39 -4.16 -4.06
CA VAL A 72 -16.22 -4.50 -3.26
C VAL A 72 -16.30 -5.96 -2.84
N ARG A 73 -15.22 -6.70 -3.06
CA ARG A 73 -14.99 -8.03 -2.49
C ARG A 73 -13.83 -7.93 -1.51
N ILE A 74 -14.06 -8.33 -0.28
CA ILE A 74 -13.02 -8.40 0.76
C ILE A 74 -12.47 -9.82 0.76
N ASN A 75 -11.20 -9.95 0.35
CA ASN A 75 -10.48 -11.23 0.38
C ASN A 75 -9.96 -11.53 1.79
N ASP A 76 -9.29 -10.55 2.43
CA ASP A 76 -8.81 -10.64 3.81
C ASP A 76 -8.85 -9.26 4.48
N TYR A 77 -8.77 -9.22 5.82
CA TYR A 77 -8.64 -7.99 6.59
C TYR A 77 -7.68 -8.18 7.77
N LYS A 78 -6.92 -7.13 8.10
CA LYS A 78 -6.05 -7.08 9.27
C LYS A 78 -6.46 -5.96 10.21
N LEU A 79 -6.32 -6.21 11.50
CA LEU A 79 -6.66 -5.24 12.54
C LEU A 79 -5.44 -4.41 12.90
N LYS A 80 -5.67 -3.15 13.31
CA LYS A 80 -4.61 -2.32 13.88
C LYS A 80 -4.01 -3.05 15.10
N GLY A 81 -2.68 -3.18 15.12
CA GLY A 81 -1.95 -3.93 16.14
C GLY A 81 -1.64 -5.40 15.80
N THR A 82 -2.10 -5.90 14.65
CA THR A 82 -1.64 -7.19 14.11
C THR A 82 -0.50 -7.00 13.11
N THR A 83 0.26 -8.06 12.81
CA THR A 83 1.35 -8.00 11.84
C THR A 83 0.81 -7.53 10.48
N SER A 84 1.36 -6.41 9.98
CA SER A 84 1.02 -5.89 8.67
C SER A 84 1.42 -6.88 7.56
N PRO A 85 0.62 -7.00 6.49
CA PRO A 85 0.98 -7.77 5.31
C PRO A 85 2.26 -7.26 4.66
N LEU A 86 3.11 -8.17 4.18
CA LEU A 86 4.40 -7.81 3.57
C LEU A 86 4.23 -6.88 2.37
N GLU A 87 3.28 -7.17 1.48
CA GLU A 87 3.05 -6.35 0.28
C GLU A 87 2.63 -4.91 0.62
N PHE A 88 1.93 -4.70 1.75
CA PHE A 88 1.57 -3.37 2.24
C PHE A 88 2.80 -2.59 2.76
N GLU A 89 3.71 -3.26 3.46
CA GLU A 89 4.89 -2.62 4.06
C GLU A 89 6.11 -2.59 3.14
N LYS A 90 6.06 -3.27 2.00
CA LYS A 90 7.20 -3.46 1.09
C LYS A 90 7.84 -2.14 0.67
N GLU A 91 7.03 -1.16 0.30
CA GLU A 91 7.50 0.18 -0.07
C GLU A 91 8.08 0.92 1.14
N ASN A 92 7.43 0.83 2.30
CA ASN A 92 7.91 1.42 3.55
C ASN A 92 9.27 0.84 3.95
N ILE A 93 9.43 -0.49 3.90
CA ILE A 93 10.67 -1.21 4.19
C ILE A 93 11.76 -0.77 3.22
N LYS A 94 11.46 -0.72 1.91
CA LYS A 94 12.40 -0.25 0.90
C LYS A 94 12.87 1.17 1.17
N ASN A 95 11.95 2.09 1.46
CA ASN A 95 12.28 3.48 1.77
C ASN A 95 13.12 3.60 3.04
N LEU A 96 12.83 2.80 4.06
CA LEU A 96 13.60 2.75 5.30
C LEU A 96 15.04 2.28 5.06
N ILE A 97 15.22 1.20 4.29
CA ILE A 97 16.55 0.70 3.90
C ILE A 97 17.31 1.77 3.10
N LEU A 98 16.66 2.38 2.10
CA LEU A 98 17.28 3.43 1.29
C LEU A 98 17.72 4.63 2.14
N ASN A 99 16.91 5.03 3.12
CA ASN A 99 17.27 6.12 4.02
C ASN A 99 18.45 5.74 4.93
N GLN A 100 18.51 4.51 5.44
CA GLN A 100 19.66 4.04 6.20
C GLN A 100 20.93 4.05 5.36
N SER A 101 20.89 3.54 4.13
CA SER A 101 22.05 3.54 3.22
C SER A 101 22.52 4.96 2.89
N LYS A 102 21.59 5.90 2.67
CA LYS A 102 21.95 7.33 2.47
C LYS A 102 22.68 7.91 3.67
N LEU A 103 22.21 7.65 4.88
CA LEU A 103 22.85 8.13 6.10
C LEU A 103 24.23 7.53 6.30
N THR A 104 24.41 6.24 6.01
CA THR A 104 25.73 5.59 6.06
C THR A 104 26.69 6.21 5.06
N LEU A 105 26.24 6.41 3.81
CA LEU A 105 27.08 7.02 2.77
C LEU A 105 27.55 8.43 3.14
N ILE A 106 26.66 9.26 3.72
CA ILE A 106 27.02 10.60 4.18
C ILE A 106 28.12 10.53 5.25
N LYS A 107 28.00 9.63 6.23
CA LYS A 107 29.00 9.46 7.29
C LYS A 107 30.35 8.98 6.73
N GLU A 108 30.34 8.06 5.79
CA GLU A 108 31.56 7.58 5.13
C GLU A 108 32.25 8.72 4.36
N MET A 109 31.48 9.52 3.62
CA MET A 109 32.01 10.69 2.92
C MET A 109 32.59 11.75 3.88
N GLU A 110 31.95 12.00 5.02
CA GLU A 110 32.46 12.91 6.06
C GLU A 110 33.78 12.41 6.64
N LEU A 111 33.86 11.12 6.98
CA LEU A 111 35.09 10.50 7.49
C LEU A 111 36.21 10.55 6.46
N ASP A 112 35.92 10.18 5.20
CA ASP A 112 36.90 10.24 4.11
C ASP A 112 37.38 11.68 3.88
N ALA A 113 36.50 12.68 3.95
CA ALA A 113 36.89 14.08 3.80
C ALA A 113 37.83 14.53 4.93
N ILE A 114 37.52 14.16 6.18
CA ILE A 114 38.37 14.46 7.35
C ILE A 114 39.72 13.75 7.21
N GLU A 115 39.74 12.45 6.91
CA GLU A 115 40.98 11.70 6.72
C GLU A 115 41.85 12.27 5.59
N ASN A 116 41.23 12.66 4.47
CA ASN A 116 41.96 13.25 3.35
C ASN A 116 42.57 14.61 3.71
N ALA A 117 41.86 15.44 4.49
CA ALA A 117 42.39 16.72 4.95
C ALA A 117 43.54 16.55 5.96
N ILE A 118 43.45 15.57 6.87
CA ILE A 118 44.55 15.18 7.78
C ILE A 118 45.76 14.70 6.96
N LYS A 119 45.57 13.77 6.01
CA LYS A 119 46.67 13.19 5.19
C LYS A 119 47.38 14.23 4.32
N LYS A 120 46.68 15.30 3.91
CA LYS A 120 47.25 16.39 3.11
C LYS A 120 47.97 17.47 3.93
N ASN A 121 48.08 17.34 5.26
CA ASN A 121 48.65 18.37 6.14
C ASN A 121 47.93 19.73 6.03
N GLU A 122 46.66 19.75 5.62
CA GLU A 122 45.85 20.98 5.51
C GLU A 122 45.16 21.35 6.85
N ILE A 123 45.44 20.61 7.92
CA ILE A 123 44.93 20.86 9.27
C ILE A 123 46.10 20.90 10.26
N GLU A 124 46.37 22.07 10.84
CA GLU A 124 47.22 22.20 12.03
C GLU A 124 46.37 21.90 13.27
N VAL A 125 46.63 20.78 13.94
CA VAL A 125 46.05 20.51 15.26
C VAL A 125 46.83 21.34 16.27
N PHE A 126 46.22 22.41 16.77
CA PHE A 126 46.74 23.13 17.94
C PHE A 126 46.27 22.40 19.20
N GLU A 127 47.24 21.91 19.97
CA GLU A 127 47.07 21.39 21.33
C GLU A 127 46.91 22.52 22.36
#